data_AF-A0A397AMK8-F1
#
_entry.id   AF-A0A397AMK8-F1
#
_cell.length_a   1.000
_cell.length_b   1.000
_cell.length_c   1.000
_cell.angle_alpha   90.00
_cell.angle_beta   90.00
_cell.angle_gamma   90.00
#
_symmetry.space_group_name_H-M   'P 1'
#
loop_
_entity.id
_entity.type
_entity.pdbx_description
1 polymer ?
#
loop_
_entity_poly.entity_id
_entity_poly.type
_entity_poly.pdbx_seq_one_letter_code
_entity_poly.pdbx_strand_id
1 'polypeptide(L)'
;MWVLEVESESMSLHLVQGEWSLGRSGNVFNFPKDKSISRNHAEFLVGGILDLENVAELPSFVLVDKKSRFGTYLNDVQISPNTPMPLRAGDKVSFGAKTTILRVRYFKMVLYHLKHHVPTLITSF
;
A
#
# COMPACT_ATOMS: atom_id res chain seq x y z
N MET A 1 -4.56 -7.08 -2.85
CA MET A 1 -4.20 -6.16 -1.77
C MET A 1 -2.79 -5.64 -2.00
N TRP A 2 -2.54 -4.39 -1.63
CA TRP A 2 -1.21 -3.80 -1.69
C TRP A 2 -0.39 -4.19 -0.46
N VAL A 3 0.89 -4.46 -0.68
CA VAL A 3 1.86 -4.76 0.38
C VAL A 3 3.10 -3.92 0.16
N LEU A 4 3.63 -3.34 1.24
CA LEU A 4 4.93 -2.69 1.26
C LEU A 4 5.89 -3.58 2.06
N GLU A 5 6.87 -4.18 1.39
CA GLU A 5 7.96 -4.90 2.06
C GLU A 5 9.00 -3.89 2.52
N VAL A 6 9.29 -3.84 3.83
CA VAL A 6 10.27 -2.95 4.42
C VAL A 6 11.63 -3.66 4.44
N GLU A 7 12.51 -3.35 3.49
CA GLU A 7 13.81 -4.03 3.36
C GLU A 7 14.68 -3.86 4.61
N SER A 8 14.60 -2.70 5.26
CA SER A 8 15.44 -2.35 6.42
C SER A 8 15.04 -3.06 7.72
N GLU A 9 13.81 -3.60 7.81
CA GLU A 9 13.26 -4.12 9.07
C GLU A 9 12.65 -5.52 8.96
N SER A 10 12.87 -6.25 7.84
CA SER A 10 12.32 -7.60 7.61
C SER A 10 10.84 -7.72 7.98
N MET A 11 10.04 -6.71 7.64
CA MET A 11 8.60 -6.65 7.92
C MET A 11 7.80 -6.29 6.67
N SER A 12 6.50 -6.56 6.68
CA SER A 12 5.57 -6.14 5.64
C SER A 12 4.42 -5.33 6.21
N LEU A 13 3.99 -4.31 5.47
CA LEU A 13 2.79 -3.52 5.75
C LEU A 13 1.72 -3.90 4.74
N HIS A 14 0.53 -4.24 5.21
CA HIS A 14 -0.60 -4.68 4.39
C HIS A 14 -1.64 -3.57 4.34
N LEU A 15 -1.94 -3.08 3.14
CA LEU A 15 -2.80 -1.92 2.95
C LEU A 15 -4.12 -2.33 2.28
N VAL A 16 -5.20 -1.94 2.93
CA VAL A 16 -6.56 -1.93 2.36
C VAL A 16 -6.91 -0.52 1.89
N GLN A 17 -8.08 -0.37 1.25
CA GLN A 17 -8.59 0.93 0.81
C GLN A 17 -8.58 1.94 1.98
N GLY A 18 -8.07 3.15 1.71
CA GLY A 18 -7.97 4.22 2.71
C GLY A 18 -6.69 5.04 2.58
N GLU A 19 -6.49 5.90 3.59
CA GLU A 19 -5.34 6.80 3.70
C GLU A 19 -4.40 6.31 4.80
N TRP A 20 -3.11 6.24 4.49
CA TRP A 20 -2.10 5.71 5.39
C TRP A 20 -0.96 6.71 5.53
N SER A 21 -0.94 7.42 6.65
CA SER A 21 0.12 8.39 6.95
C SER A 21 1.43 7.69 7.33
N LEU A 22 2.54 8.28 6.91
CA LEU A 22 3.90 7.78 7.16
C LEU A 22 4.79 8.91 7.68
N GLY A 23 5.59 8.59 8.70
CA GLY A 23 6.63 9.49 9.16
C GLY A 23 7.45 8.91 10.29
N ARG A 24 8.24 9.75 10.95
CA ARG A 24 9.12 9.34 12.03
C ARG A 24 8.38 9.13 13.36
N SER A 25 7.22 9.75 13.54
CA SER A 25 6.41 9.65 14.76
C SER A 25 5.00 10.20 14.56
N GLY A 26 3.99 9.61 15.19
CA GLY A 26 2.61 10.13 15.22
C GLY A 26 1.78 9.83 13.98
N ASN A 27 2.18 8.85 13.17
CA ASN A 27 1.47 8.42 11.96
C ASN A 27 0.97 6.98 12.10
N VAL A 28 0.26 6.48 11.09
CA VAL A 28 -0.10 5.06 11.02
C VAL A 28 1.17 4.20 10.86
N PHE A 29 2.07 4.59 9.96
CA PHE A 29 3.37 3.95 9.79
C PHE A 29 4.49 4.83 10.36
N ASN A 30 5.18 4.31 11.38
CA ASN A 30 6.26 5.03 12.07
C ASN A 30 7.62 4.36 11.87
N PHE A 31 8.59 5.15 11.44
CA PHE A 31 9.99 4.74 11.29
C PHE A 31 10.90 5.57 12.23
N PRO A 32 10.87 5.35 13.56
CA PRO A 32 11.49 6.24 14.54
C PRO A 32 13.02 6.26 14.52
N LYS A 33 13.63 5.20 13.98
CA LYS A 33 15.09 5.03 13.87
C LYS A 33 15.68 5.84 12.71
N ASP A 34 14.94 6.04 11.62
CA ASP A 34 15.38 6.82 10.47
C ASP A 34 15.19 8.32 10.73
N LYS A 35 16.28 9.01 11.06
CA LYS A 35 16.25 10.46 11.36
C LYS A 35 16.10 11.35 10.12
N SER A 36 16.28 10.78 8.93
CA SER A 36 16.05 11.50 7.67
C SER A 36 14.57 11.56 7.30
N ILE A 37 13.72 10.79 8.00
CA ILE A 37 12.26 10.87 7.84
C ILE A 37 11.68 12.02 8.70
N SER A 38 10.96 12.95 8.06
CA SER A 38 10.13 13.96 8.73
C SER A 38 9.09 13.33 9.68
N ARG A 39 8.65 14.07 10.70
CA ARG A 39 7.61 13.57 11.62
C ARG A 39 6.30 13.24 10.89
N ASN A 40 5.86 14.11 9.98
CA ASN A 40 4.83 13.85 8.98
C ASN A 40 5.54 13.92 7.62
N HIS A 41 5.74 12.79 6.95
CA HIS A 41 6.63 12.71 5.78
C HIS A 41 5.88 12.49 4.49
N ALA A 42 5.04 11.47 4.44
CA ALA A 42 4.36 11.06 3.24
C ALA A 42 3.01 10.43 3.60
N GLU A 43 2.19 10.27 2.59
CA GLU A 43 0.87 9.65 2.67
C GLU A 43 0.68 8.70 1.51
N PHE A 44 0.07 7.57 1.81
CA PHE A 44 -0.32 6.56 0.86
C PHE A 44 -1.84 6.57 0.73
N LEU A 45 -2.35 6.67 -0.49
CA LEU A 45 -3.77 6.63 -0.80
C LEU A 45 -4.05 5.35 -1.57
N VAL A 46 -4.87 4.47 -1.00
CA VAL A 46 -5.27 3.20 -1.63
C VAL A 46 -6.73 3.29 -2.01
N GLY A 47 -7.03 3.14 -3.30
CA GLY A 47 -8.39 3.13 -3.83
C GLY A 47 -9.07 1.76 -3.70
N GLY A 48 -10.36 1.72 -4.04
CA GLY A 48 -11.09 0.48 -4.26
C GLY A 48 -10.86 -0.08 -5.66
N ILE A 49 -11.39 -1.27 -5.92
CA ILE A 49 -11.57 -1.81 -7.27
C ILE A 49 -12.85 -1.20 -7.83
N LEU A 50 -12.79 -0.62 -9.03
CA LEU A 50 -13.93 0.04 -9.66
C LEU A 50 -14.73 -0.92 -10.53
N ASP A 51 -14.05 -1.77 -11.30
CA ASP A 51 -14.68 -2.81 -12.12
C ASP A 51 -14.35 -4.21 -11.55
N LEU A 52 -15.36 -4.83 -10.92
CA LEU A 52 -15.25 -6.17 -10.37
C LEU A 52 -15.26 -7.27 -11.43
N GLU A 53 -15.67 -6.97 -12.66
CA GLU A 53 -15.64 -7.91 -13.79
C GLU A 53 -14.25 -7.93 -14.45
N ASN A 54 -13.51 -6.83 -14.35
CA ASN A 54 -12.13 -6.76 -14.83
C ASN A 54 -11.15 -7.42 -13.85
N VAL A 55 -10.94 -8.71 -14.04
CA VAL A 55 -10.04 -9.55 -13.23
C VAL A 55 -8.57 -9.08 -13.25
N ALA A 56 -8.18 -8.21 -14.20
CA ALA A 56 -6.85 -7.61 -14.29
C ALA A 56 -6.74 -6.25 -13.59
N GLU A 57 -7.86 -5.61 -13.23
CA GLU A 57 -7.83 -4.34 -12.53
C GLU A 57 -7.20 -4.50 -11.13
N LEU A 58 -6.32 -3.57 -10.80
CA LEU A 58 -5.76 -3.42 -9.47
C LEU A 58 -6.32 -2.14 -8.85
N PRO A 59 -6.63 -2.12 -7.54
CA PRO A 59 -7.00 -0.90 -6.85
C PRO A 59 -5.90 0.14 -6.99
N SER A 60 -6.25 1.42 -7.13
CA SER A 60 -5.24 2.48 -7.25
C SER A 60 -4.35 2.55 -6.01
N PHE A 61 -3.08 2.91 -6.22
CA PHE A 61 -2.14 3.13 -5.13
C PHE A 61 -1.31 4.37 -5.45
N VAL A 62 -1.35 5.37 -4.58
CA VAL A 62 -0.74 6.67 -4.80
C VAL A 62 0.11 7.05 -3.60
N LEU A 63 1.28 7.62 -3.87
CA LEU A 63 2.18 8.20 -2.89
C LEU A 63 2.18 9.72 -3.02
N VAL A 64 2.13 10.42 -1.88
CA VAL A 64 2.27 11.88 -1.81
C VAL A 64 3.32 12.24 -0.76
N ASP A 65 4.38 12.94 -1.15
CA ASP A 65 5.30 13.56 -0.20
C ASP A 65 4.66 14.80 0.43
N LYS A 66 4.63 14.88 1.76
CA LYS A 66 3.98 15.97 2.53
C LYS A 66 4.97 17.10 2.82
N LYS A 67 5.74 17.52 1.82
CA LYS A 67 6.80 18.54 1.94
C LYS A 67 7.86 18.15 2.97
N SER A 68 8.37 16.93 2.83
CA SER A 68 9.38 16.39 3.73
C SER A 68 10.71 17.17 3.63
N ARG A 69 11.54 17.12 4.69
CA ARG A 69 12.79 17.89 4.74
C ARG A 69 13.84 17.39 3.75
N PHE A 70 13.91 16.08 3.55
CA PHE A 70 14.96 15.41 2.78
C PHE A 70 14.41 14.70 1.53
N GLY A 71 13.12 14.86 1.25
CA GLY A 71 12.47 14.31 0.08
C GLY A 71 12.08 12.84 0.20
N THR A 72 11.15 12.47 -0.68
CA THR A 72 10.77 11.10 -1.00
C THR A 72 11.28 10.75 -2.40
N TYR A 73 11.67 9.50 -2.62
CA TYR A 73 12.23 9.02 -3.87
C TYR A 73 11.43 7.80 -4.36
N LEU A 74 10.99 7.85 -5.61
CA LEU A 74 10.38 6.74 -6.33
C LEU A 74 11.37 6.25 -7.38
N ASN A 75 11.78 4.98 -7.29
CA ASN A 75 12.76 4.36 -8.17
C ASN A 75 14.04 5.21 -8.31
N ASP A 76 14.56 5.67 -7.15
CA ASP A 76 15.73 6.54 -7.00
C ASP A 76 15.59 7.99 -7.50
N VAL A 77 14.47 8.34 -8.12
CA VAL A 77 14.16 9.70 -8.57
C VAL A 77 13.38 10.42 -7.47
N GLN A 78 13.86 11.60 -7.06
CA GLN A 78 13.16 12.42 -6.09
C GLN A 78 11.85 12.94 -6.70
N ILE A 79 10.75 12.77 -5.97
CA ILE A 79 9.43 13.23 -6.41
C ILE A 79 9.16 14.65 -5.89
N SER A 80 8.37 15.41 -6.65
CA SER A 80 7.94 16.74 -6.24
C SER A 80 7.00 16.65 -5.03
N PRO A 81 7.19 17.49 -3.98
CA PRO A 81 6.26 17.56 -2.87
C PRO A 81 4.82 17.84 -3.31
N ASN A 82 3.86 17.30 -2.56
CA ASN A 82 2.41 17.44 -2.78
C ASN A 82 1.94 17.02 -4.18
N THR A 83 2.76 16.30 -4.93
CA THR A 83 2.40 15.78 -6.25
C THR A 83 2.01 14.31 -6.09
N PRO A 84 0.78 13.91 -6.47
CA PRO A 84 0.37 12.52 -6.45
C PRO A 84 1.19 11.68 -7.42
N MET A 85 1.85 10.64 -6.91
CA MET A 85 2.65 9.71 -7.69
C MET A 85 1.97 8.32 -7.68
N PRO A 86 1.40 7.87 -8.81
CA PRO A 86 0.89 6.52 -8.92
C PRO A 86 2.01 5.49 -8.72
N LEU A 87 1.74 4.50 -7.87
CA LEU A 87 2.63 3.37 -7.61
C LEU A 87 2.15 2.12 -8.35
N ARG A 88 3.11 1.28 -8.70
CA ARG A 88 2.90 -0.02 -9.35
C ARG A 88 3.65 -1.11 -8.59
N ALA A 89 3.19 -2.35 -8.75
CA ALA A 89 3.94 -3.50 -8.24
C ALA A 89 5.36 -3.51 -8.84
N GLY A 90 6.36 -3.70 -7.99
CA GLY A 90 7.79 -3.64 -8.33
C GLY A 90 8.46 -2.32 -7.98
N ASP A 91 7.71 -1.23 -7.78
CA ASP A 91 8.29 0.07 -7.44
C ASP A 91 9.06 0.05 -6.12
N LYS A 92 10.11 0.87 -6.06
CA LYS A 92 10.91 1.13 -4.87
C LYS A 92 10.62 2.53 -4.37
N VAL A 93 10.18 2.64 -3.12
CA VAL A 93 10.04 3.92 -2.41
C VAL A 93 11.12 4.02 -1.35
N SER A 94 11.79 5.16 -1.26
CA SER A 94 12.77 5.44 -0.21
C SER A 94 12.68 6.89 0.23
N PHE A 95 13.23 7.20 1.40
CA PHE A 95 13.08 8.51 2.04
C PHE A 95 14.43 9.06 2.46
N GLY A 96 14.63 10.38 2.32
CA GLY A 96 15.82 11.08 2.80
C GLY A 96 17.14 10.38 2.49
N ALA A 97 17.80 9.84 3.51
CA ALA A 97 19.09 9.15 3.43
C ALA A 97 19.02 7.73 2.80
N LYS A 98 17.83 7.31 2.35
CA LYS A 98 17.56 6.01 1.72
C LYS A 98 17.88 4.80 2.61
N THR A 99 17.76 4.97 3.92
CA THR A 99 17.93 3.89 4.91
C THR A 99 16.67 3.04 5.04
N THR A 100 15.49 3.65 5.08
CA THR A 100 14.21 2.93 4.97
C THR A 100 13.84 2.80 3.50
N ILE A 101 13.71 1.57 3.02
CA ILE A 101 13.33 1.23 1.65
C ILE A 101 12.09 0.35 1.68
N LEU A 102 11.09 0.72 0.89
CA LEU A 102 9.83 0.00 0.73
C LEU A 102 9.74 -0.55 -0.69
N ARG A 103 9.44 -1.85 -0.83
CA ARG A 103 9.09 -2.47 -2.11
C ARG A 103 7.61 -2.65 -2.24
N VAL A 104 7.05 -2.13 -3.32
CA VAL A 104 5.63 -2.23 -3.62
C VAL A 104 5.34 -3.60 -4.21
N ARG A 105 4.44 -4.35 -3.58
CA ARG A 105 3.95 -5.65 -4.04
C ARG A 105 2.43 -5.63 -4.11
N TYR A 106 1.88 -6.49 -4.96
CA TYR A 106 0.46 -6.77 -4.98
C TYR A 106 0.22 -8.26 -4.81
N PHE A 107 -0.57 -8.62 -3.80
CA PHE A 107 -1.03 -10.00 -3.60
C PHE A 107 -2.50 -10.09 -4.02
N LYS A 108 -2.77 -10.91 -5.03
CA LYS A 108 -4.14 -11.21 -5.45
C LYS A 108 -4.74 -12.22 -4.47
N MET A 109 -5.68 -11.77 -3.66
CA MET A 109 -6.47 -12.66 -2.81
C MET A 109 -7.72 -13.08 -3.59
N VAL A 110 -7.98 -14.38 -3.61
CA VAL A 110 -9.19 -14.94 -4.22
C VAL A 110 -9.97 -15.67 -3.14
N LEU A 111 -11.20 -15.23 -2.89
CA LEU A 111 -12.14 -15.91 -2.02
C LEU A 111 -13.10 -16.72 -2.88
N TYR A 112 -13.12 -18.03 -2.69
CA TYR A 112 -14.12 -18.91 -3.30
C TYR A 112 -15.21 -19.22 -2.28
N HIS A 113 -16.46 -18.98 -2.65
CA HIS A 113 -17.61 -19.43 -1.87
C HIS A 113 -18.24 -20.64 -2.55
N LEU A 114 -18.18 -21.79 -1.90
CA LEU A 114 -18.85 -23.01 -2.37
C LEU A 114 -20.31 -22.97 -1.91
N LYS A 115 -21.25 -22.89 -2.86
CA LYS A 115 -22.67 -23.11 -2.56
C LYS A 115 -22.87 -24.59 -2.27
N HIS A 116 -23.09 -24.95 -1.01
CA HIS A 116 -23.62 -26.27 -0.68
C HIS A 116 -25.08 -26.32 -1.15
N HIS A 117 -25.36 -27.18 -2.13
CA HIS A 117 -26.72 -27.52 -2.50
C HIS A 117 -27.26 -28.47 -1.43
N VAL A 118 -28.17 -27.99 -0.57
CA VAL A 118 -28.94 -28.87 0.31
C VAL A 118 -30.08 -29.43 -0.53
N PRO A 119 -30.13 -30.74 -0.85
CA PRO A 119 -31.24 -31.29 -1.60
C PRO A 119 -32.49 -31.22 -0.71
N THR A 120 -33.52 -30.51 -1.19
CA THR A 120 -34.85 -30.54 -0.59
C THR A 120 -35.42 -31.93 -0.79
N LEU A 121 -35.43 -32.77 0.25
CA LEU A 121 -36.21 -34.00 0.25
C LEU A 121 -37.69 -33.61 0.26
N ILE A 122 -38.35 -33.72 -0.89
CA ILE A 122 -39.81 -33.68 -0.98
C ILE A 122 -40.30 -35.00 -0.38
N THR A 123 -40.73 -34.98 0.88
CA THR A 123 -41.56 -36.05 1.43
C THR A 123 -42.99 -35.82 0.94
N SER A 124 -43.40 -36.59 -0.06
CA SER A 124 -44.81 -36.77 -0.43
C SER A 124 -45.47 -37.66 0.63
N PHE A 125 -46.54 -37.18 1.27
CA PHE A 125 -47.51 -37.98 2.01
C PHE A 125 -48.88 -37.83 1.35
#